data_AF-A0A1X7IYA0-F1
#
_entry.id   AF-A0A1X7IYA0-F1
#
_cell.length_a   1.000
_cell.length_b   1.000
_cell.length_c   1.000
_cell.angle_alpha   90.00
_cell.angle_beta   90.00
_cell.angle_gamma   90.00
#
_symmetry.space_group_name_H-M   'P 1'
#
loop_
_entity.id
_entity.type
_entity.pdbx_description
1 polymer ?
#
loop_
_entity_poly.entity_id
_entity_poly.type
_entity_poly.pdbx_seq_one_letter_code
_entity_poly.pdbx_strand_id
1 'polypeptide(L)'
;MRYVMIILFIACLTACGDQSTKQAIQSAPLATNESQSTPNTEETPHSTESEELIYEEPLYLAEEEYQGDELEIIKLLNLRMKYLWEENESDYMALIDENSPLGFFPKYKIKEIKLLRNIVVQEQKNIFQAVVSVNG
;
A
#
# COMPACT_ATOMS: atom_id res chain seq x y z
N MET A 1 -20.79 22.44 38.96
CA MET A 1 -19.67 23.27 39.46
C MET A 1 -18.95 22.49 40.56
N ARG A 2 -17.63 22.29 40.46
CA ARG A 2 -16.79 21.20 41.05
C ARG A 2 -16.72 20.03 40.05
N TYR A 3 -15.76 19.96 39.13
CA TYR A 3 -14.32 19.97 39.37
C TYR A 3 -13.58 20.93 38.44
N VAL A 4 -12.93 21.91 39.05
CA VAL A 4 -11.93 22.81 38.47
C VAL A 4 -10.57 22.29 38.93
N MET A 5 -9.55 22.41 38.07
CA MET A 5 -8.12 22.08 38.25
C MET A 5 -7.69 20.64 37.97
N ILE A 6 -7.52 20.31 36.69
CA ILE A 6 -6.47 19.37 36.30
C ILE A 6 -5.24 20.21 35.98
N ILE A 7 -4.22 20.04 36.81
CA ILE A 7 -2.97 20.80 36.80
C ILE A 7 -2.11 20.32 35.62
N LEU A 8 -1.85 21.20 34.66
CA LEU A 8 -0.85 21.04 33.61
C LEU A 8 0.55 21.26 34.20
N PHE A 9 1.26 20.18 34.53
CA PHE A 9 2.71 20.21 34.74
C PHE A 9 3.41 19.74 33.46
N ILE A 10 3.72 20.69 32.57
CA ILE A 10 4.72 20.48 31.51
C ILE A 10 6.00 21.17 31.97
N ALA A 11 6.92 20.40 32.51
CA ALA A 11 8.28 20.83 32.80
C ALA A 11 9.24 19.65 32.63
N CYS A 12 9.76 19.49 31.42
CA CYS A 12 11.08 18.89 31.19
C CYS A 12 11.79 19.71 30.13
N LEU A 13 12.53 20.71 30.61
CA LEU A 13 13.65 21.30 29.90
C LEU A 13 14.77 20.26 29.88
N THR A 14 15.04 19.66 28.73
CA THR A 14 16.36 19.07 28.46
C THR A 14 16.94 19.79 27.25
N ALA A 15 17.73 20.81 27.57
CA ALA A 15 18.75 21.36 26.69
C ALA A 15 19.95 20.41 26.62
N CYS A 16 20.77 20.64 25.59
CA CYS A 16 22.10 20.11 25.29
C CYS A 16 22.20 18.77 24.54
N GLY A 17 22.81 18.86 23.36
CA GLY A 17 23.39 17.71 22.67
C GLY A 17 23.70 17.97 21.19
N ASP A 18 24.36 19.08 20.86
CA ASP A 18 24.86 19.35 19.52
C ASP A 18 26.04 18.40 19.20
N GLN A 19 25.94 17.60 18.14
CA GLN A 19 27.10 17.01 17.47
C GLN A 19 26.79 16.74 15.99
N SER A 20 27.18 17.72 15.18
CA SER A 20 27.52 17.57 13.76
C SER A 20 28.54 16.46 13.54
N THR A 21 28.26 15.45 12.70
CA THR A 21 29.25 14.89 11.77
C THR A 21 28.62 14.08 10.62
N LYS A 22 28.63 14.71 9.43
CA LYS A 22 29.00 14.16 8.10
C LYS A 22 28.19 13.01 7.47
N GLN A 23 27.40 13.43 6.47
CA GLN A 23 27.21 12.79 5.17
C GLN A 23 28.43 11.98 4.68
N ALA A 24 28.15 10.80 4.12
CA ALA A 24 28.87 10.30 2.95
C ALA A 24 27.92 9.39 2.14
N ILE A 25 27.21 10.02 1.20
CA ILE A 25 26.81 9.35 -0.05
C ILE A 25 28.11 9.19 -0.85
N GLN A 26 28.46 7.96 -1.23
CA GLN A 26 29.46 7.73 -2.27
C GLN A 26 28.89 6.75 -3.30
N SER A 27 28.75 7.30 -4.50
CA SER A 27 28.44 6.59 -5.74
C SER A 27 29.74 6.36 -6.54
N ALA A 28 29.75 5.26 -7.30
CA ALA A 28 30.56 4.94 -8.49
C ALA A 28 32.07 4.60 -8.27
N PRO A 29 32.76 3.85 -9.18
CA PRO A 29 32.44 3.66 -10.61
C PRO A 29 32.63 2.25 -11.25
N LEU A 30 31.93 2.10 -12.36
CA LEU A 30 32.30 1.54 -13.67
C LEU A 30 33.75 1.03 -13.85
N ALA A 31 33.89 -0.21 -14.33
CA ALA A 31 35.11 -0.70 -14.98
C ALA A 31 34.75 -1.40 -16.30
N THR A 32 35.02 -0.67 -17.39
CA THR A 32 35.10 -1.10 -18.78
C THR A 32 36.24 -2.10 -18.97
N ASN A 33 36.04 -3.15 -19.74
CA ASN A 33 37.14 -3.82 -20.46
C ASN A 33 36.63 -4.30 -21.82
N GLU A 34 37.21 -3.74 -22.88
CA GLU A 34 37.00 -4.12 -24.29
C GLU A 34 38.16 -5.00 -24.80
N SER A 35 37.87 -5.68 -25.92
CA SER A 35 38.73 -6.43 -26.86
C SER A 35 38.98 -7.92 -26.56
N GLN A 36 38.87 -8.87 -27.51
CA GLN A 36 38.47 -8.86 -28.93
C GLN A 36 38.46 -10.33 -29.47
N SER A 37 37.57 -10.60 -30.44
CA SER A 37 37.58 -11.66 -31.48
C SER A 37 37.03 -13.09 -31.22
N THR A 38 36.22 -13.49 -32.22
CA THR A 38 35.38 -14.68 -32.45
C THR A 38 36.17 -15.95 -32.85
N PRO A 39 35.54 -17.16 -32.84
CA PRO A 39 34.83 -17.67 -34.03
C PRO A 39 33.51 -18.46 -33.75
N ASN A 40 32.64 -18.41 -34.77
CA ASN A 40 31.33 -19.05 -34.97
C ASN A 40 31.08 -20.42 -34.31
N THR A 41 29.83 -20.71 -33.94
CA THR A 41 29.02 -21.84 -34.46
C THR A 41 27.58 -21.79 -33.91
N GLU A 42 26.63 -21.85 -34.86
CA GLU A 42 25.22 -22.28 -34.81
C GLU A 42 24.27 -21.81 -33.71
N GLU A 43 23.19 -21.22 -34.21
CA GLU A 43 21.92 -20.99 -33.56
C GLU A 43 21.40 -22.25 -32.84
N THR A 44 21.06 -22.10 -31.58
CA THR A 44 19.84 -22.69 -31.06
C THR A 44 19.13 -21.56 -30.35
N PRO A 45 17.95 -21.10 -30.82
CA PRO A 45 17.15 -20.19 -30.03
C PRO A 45 16.71 -20.99 -28.82
N HIS A 46 17.39 -20.78 -27.69
CA HIS A 46 16.85 -21.18 -26.40
C HIS A 46 15.65 -20.26 -26.18
N SER A 47 14.52 -20.65 -26.75
CA SER A 47 13.23 -20.08 -26.43
C SER A 47 13.04 -20.38 -24.95
N THR A 48 13.35 -19.40 -24.11
CA THR A 48 12.76 -19.34 -22.79
C THR A 48 11.29 -19.19 -23.06
N GLU A 49 10.61 -20.34 -23.11
CA GLU A 49 9.18 -20.46 -22.98
C GLU A 49 8.83 -19.76 -21.67
N SER A 50 8.49 -18.48 -21.79
CA SER A 50 7.84 -17.75 -20.73
C SER A 50 6.54 -18.48 -20.50
N GLU A 51 6.49 -19.30 -19.45
CA GLU A 51 5.26 -19.91 -18.95
C GLU A 51 4.23 -18.78 -18.86
N GLU A 52 3.30 -18.79 -19.81
CA GLU A 52 2.20 -17.86 -19.84
C GLU A 52 1.37 -18.16 -18.59
N LEU A 53 1.54 -17.32 -17.56
CA LEU A 53 0.80 -17.44 -16.33
C LEU A 53 -0.68 -17.30 -16.69
N ILE A 54 -1.38 -18.43 -16.72
CA ILE A 54 -2.83 -18.45 -16.92
C ILE A 54 -3.43 -17.82 -15.65
N TYR A 55 -3.75 -16.54 -15.74
CA TYR A 55 -4.47 -15.86 -14.67
C TYR A 55 -5.94 -16.27 -14.77
N GLU A 56 -6.41 -17.04 -13.79
CA GLU A 56 -7.84 -17.33 -13.61
C GLU A 56 -8.58 -16.08 -13.13
N GLU A 57 -9.82 -15.89 -13.62
CA GLU A 57 -10.70 -14.79 -13.21
C GLU A 57 -10.90 -14.76 -11.68
N PRO A 58 -10.99 -13.57 -11.06
CA PRO A 58 -11.27 -13.45 -9.64
C PRO A 58 -12.63 -14.04 -9.25
N LEU A 59 -12.66 -14.70 -8.08
CA LEU A 59 -13.89 -15.15 -7.44
C LEU A 59 -14.44 -14.03 -6.55
N TYR A 60 -15.51 -13.38 -7.00
CA TYR A 60 -16.19 -12.32 -6.28
C TYR A 60 -17.09 -12.85 -5.15
N LEU A 61 -17.36 -11.99 -4.17
CA LEU A 61 -18.31 -12.26 -3.09
C LEU A 61 -19.74 -12.12 -3.62
N ALA A 62 -20.64 -13.03 -3.25
CA ALA A 62 -22.05 -13.02 -3.65
C ALA A 62 -22.80 -11.87 -2.95
N GLU A 63 -23.16 -10.83 -3.71
CA GLU A 63 -23.80 -9.62 -3.17
C GLU A 63 -25.21 -9.90 -2.63
N GLU A 64 -25.92 -10.86 -3.20
CA GLU A 64 -27.27 -11.25 -2.81
C GLU A 64 -27.38 -11.81 -1.38
N GLU A 65 -26.26 -12.18 -0.76
CA GLU A 65 -26.21 -12.66 0.63
C GLU A 65 -26.18 -11.53 1.67
N TYR A 66 -26.05 -10.27 1.23
CA TYR A 66 -25.82 -9.11 2.11
C TYR A 66 -26.86 -8.01 1.89
N GLN A 67 -27.00 -7.14 2.88
CA GLN A 67 -27.95 -6.03 2.86
C GLN A 67 -27.43 -4.82 3.64
N GLY A 68 -27.97 -3.63 3.36
CA GLY A 68 -27.58 -2.39 4.04
C GLY A 68 -26.08 -2.11 3.92
N ASP A 69 -25.45 -1.68 5.02
CA ASP A 69 -24.03 -1.31 5.05
C ASP A 69 -23.09 -2.49 4.71
N GLU A 70 -23.49 -3.72 5.07
CA GLU A 70 -22.71 -4.91 4.72
C GLU A 70 -22.63 -5.08 3.20
N LEU A 71 -23.74 -4.89 2.49
CA LEU A 71 -23.77 -4.95 1.03
C LEU A 71 -22.88 -3.90 0.39
N GLU A 72 -22.87 -2.67 0.93
CA GLU A 72 -22.02 -1.59 0.40
C GLU A 72 -20.52 -1.90 0.59
N ILE A 73 -20.14 -2.52 1.70
CA ILE A 73 -18.77 -3.02 1.91
C ILE A 73 -18.43 -4.12 0.90
N ILE A 74 -19.34 -5.07 0.66
CA ILE A 74 -19.12 -6.18 -0.27
C ILE A 74 -18.95 -5.68 -1.70
N LYS A 75 -19.80 -4.75 -2.16
CA LYS A 75 -19.67 -4.07 -3.46
C LYS A 75 -18.32 -3.38 -3.59
N LEU A 76 -17.88 -2.66 -2.55
CA LEU A 76 -16.58 -1.99 -2.56
C LEU A 76 -15.43 -2.99 -2.71
N LEU A 77 -15.49 -4.13 -2.02
CA LEU A 77 -14.48 -5.20 -2.15
C LEU A 77 -14.48 -5.80 -3.56
N ASN A 78 -15.66 -6.08 -4.12
CA ASN A 78 -15.81 -6.61 -5.47
C ASN A 78 -15.27 -5.62 -6.52
N LEU A 79 -15.64 -4.34 -6.44
CA LEU A 79 -15.13 -3.29 -7.33
C LEU A 79 -13.60 -3.17 -7.23
N ARG A 80 -13.06 -3.18 -6.01
CA ARG A 80 -11.62 -3.14 -5.80
C ARG A 80 -10.92 -4.33 -6.47
N MET A 81 -11.44 -5.54 -6.30
CA MET A 81 -10.91 -6.74 -6.97
C MET A 81 -10.98 -6.61 -8.49
N LYS A 82 -12.12 -6.15 -9.01
CA LYS A 82 -12.36 -5.95 -10.44
C LYS A 82 -11.36 -4.96 -11.04
N TYR A 83 -11.19 -3.79 -10.45
CA TYR A 83 -10.28 -2.78 -11.00
C TYR A 83 -8.81 -3.19 -10.93
N LEU A 84 -8.40 -3.93 -9.89
CA LEU A 84 -7.07 -4.53 -9.85
C LEU A 84 -6.88 -5.60 -10.93
N TRP A 85 -7.92 -6.40 -11.19
CA TRP A 85 -7.90 -7.43 -12.22
C TRP A 85 -7.78 -6.84 -13.63
N GLU A 86 -8.59 -5.82 -13.92
CA GLU A 86 -8.69 -5.10 -15.19
C GLU A 86 -7.57 -4.08 -15.40
N GLU A 87 -6.67 -3.89 -14.42
CA GLU A 87 -5.62 -2.86 -14.44
C GLU A 87 -6.19 -1.44 -14.64
N ASN A 88 -7.40 -1.21 -14.14
CA ASN A 88 -8.10 0.07 -14.22
C ASN A 88 -7.72 0.99 -13.06
N GLU A 89 -6.59 1.67 -13.21
CA GLU A 89 -6.05 2.59 -12.20
C GLU A 89 -7.00 3.73 -11.86
N SER A 90 -7.63 4.35 -12.87
CA SER A 90 -8.51 5.50 -12.66
C SER A 90 -9.68 5.17 -11.73
N ASP A 91 -10.43 4.11 -12.04
CA ASP A 91 -11.59 3.74 -11.25
C ASP A 91 -11.20 3.15 -9.89
N TYR A 92 -10.05 2.46 -9.79
CA TYR A 92 -9.49 2.06 -8.51
C TYR A 92 -9.21 3.27 -7.61
N MET A 93 -8.56 4.29 -8.14
CA MET A 93 -8.22 5.48 -7.37
C MET A 93 -9.47 6.27 -6.96
N ALA A 94 -10.55 6.19 -7.73
CA ALA A 94 -11.85 6.78 -7.35
C ALA A 94 -12.51 6.09 -6.13
N LEU A 95 -12.10 4.87 -5.76
CA LEU A 95 -12.55 4.21 -4.53
C LEU A 95 -11.85 4.73 -3.27
N ILE A 96 -10.77 5.50 -3.42
CA ILE A 96 -9.91 5.93 -2.32
C ILE A 96 -10.28 7.37 -1.94
N ASP A 97 -10.46 7.60 -0.63
CA ASP A 97 -10.70 8.95 -0.10
C ASP A 97 -9.53 9.88 -0.45
N GLU A 98 -9.84 11.13 -0.80
CA GLU A 98 -8.84 12.13 -1.20
C GLU A 98 -7.82 12.46 -0.09
N ASN A 99 -8.18 12.23 1.18
CA ASN A 99 -7.31 12.44 2.35
C ASN A 99 -6.59 11.15 2.78
N SER A 100 -6.79 10.05 2.05
CA SER A 100 -6.09 8.79 2.32
C SER A 100 -4.58 8.95 2.06
N PRO A 101 -3.73 8.37 2.91
CA PRO A 101 -2.29 8.28 2.62
C PRO A 101 -1.98 7.31 1.46
N LEU A 102 -2.97 6.55 0.98
CA LEU A 102 -2.83 5.65 -0.16
C LEU A 102 -3.01 6.42 -1.46
N GLY A 103 -1.89 6.82 -2.07
CA GLY A 103 -1.87 7.56 -3.34
C GLY A 103 -1.34 6.77 -4.53
N PHE A 104 -1.45 5.44 -4.53
CA PHE A 104 -0.87 4.60 -5.59
C PHE A 104 -1.75 3.41 -5.97
N PHE A 105 -1.65 3.02 -7.24
CA PHE A 105 -2.22 1.79 -7.77
C PHE A 105 -1.35 0.58 -7.42
N PRO A 106 -1.91 -0.46 -6.77
CA PRO A 106 -1.16 -1.67 -6.46
C PRO A 106 -0.72 -2.46 -7.70
N LYS A 107 0.46 -3.10 -7.64
CA LYS A 107 1.00 -3.95 -8.71
C LYS A 107 0.62 -5.43 -8.61
N TYR A 108 -0.35 -5.77 -7.77
CA TYR A 108 -0.80 -7.14 -7.53
C TYR A 108 -2.28 -7.28 -7.91
N LYS A 109 -2.69 -8.50 -8.28
CA LYS A 109 -4.09 -8.87 -8.47
C LYS A 109 -4.61 -9.64 -7.25
N ILE A 110 -5.90 -9.56 -6.98
CA ILE A 110 -6.56 -10.31 -5.92
C ILE A 110 -7.44 -11.37 -6.58
N LYS A 111 -7.18 -12.64 -6.28
CA LYS A 111 -7.93 -13.77 -6.84
C LYS A 111 -9.22 -14.06 -6.06
N GLU A 112 -9.18 -13.97 -4.75
CA GLU A 112 -10.31 -14.33 -3.88
C GLU A 112 -10.19 -13.57 -2.56
N ILE A 113 -11.33 -13.18 -1.98
CA ILE A 113 -11.43 -12.68 -0.61
C ILE A 113 -12.23 -13.68 0.22
N LYS A 114 -11.70 -14.08 1.38
CA LYS A 114 -12.38 -14.95 2.33
C LYS A 114 -12.73 -14.17 3.60
N LEU A 115 -14.02 -14.10 3.92
CA LEU A 115 -14.46 -13.55 5.19
C LEU A 115 -14.22 -14.59 6.29
N LEU A 116 -13.34 -14.26 7.24
CA LEU A 116 -13.05 -15.13 8.38
C LEU A 116 -14.17 -15.10 9.44
N ARG A 117 -14.97 -14.03 9.42
CA ARG A 117 -16.08 -13.75 10.34
C ARG A 117 -17.10 -12.89 9.62
N ASN A 118 -18.31 -12.83 10.16
CA ASN A 118 -19.33 -11.92 9.67
C ASN A 118 -18.86 -10.47 9.79
N ILE A 119 -19.24 -9.66 8.81
CA ILE A 119 -19.06 -8.22 8.85
C ILE A 119 -20.03 -7.68 9.91
N VAL A 120 -19.55 -6.81 10.79
CA VAL A 120 -20.40 -6.14 11.78
C VAL A 120 -20.03 -4.66 11.77
N VAL A 121 -20.94 -3.82 11.30
CA VAL A 121 -20.75 -2.36 11.27
C VAL A 121 -21.25 -1.78 12.59
N GLN A 122 -20.38 -1.07 13.31
CA GLN A 122 -20.71 -0.43 14.58
C GLN A 122 -20.40 1.06 14.50
N GLU A 123 -21.33 1.89 14.96
CA GLU A 123 -21.11 3.33 15.06
C GLU A 123 -20.14 3.65 16.21
N GLN A 124 -19.03 4.32 15.90
CA GLN A 124 -18.08 4.80 16.91
C GLN A 124 -18.37 6.26 17.25
N LYS A 125 -19.12 6.48 18.34
CA LYS A 125 -19.25 7.79 18.97
C LYS A 125 -18.05 7.97 19.91
N ASN A 126 -17.25 9.03 19.72
CA ASN A 126 -16.09 9.44 20.54
C ASN A 126 -14.70 8.89 20.14
N ILE A 127 -14.31 9.01 18.86
CA ILE A 127 -12.89 8.88 18.48
C ILE A 127 -12.20 10.23 18.73
N PHE A 128 -11.14 10.22 19.54
CA PHE A 128 -10.29 11.39 19.77
C PHE A 128 -8.96 11.18 19.02
N GLN A 129 -8.65 12.09 18.08
CA GLN A 129 -7.38 12.09 17.36
C GLN A 129 -6.46 13.16 17.97
N ALA A 130 -5.25 12.78 18.38
CA ALA A 130 -4.19 13.70 18.77
C ALA A 130 -3.11 13.70 17.67
N VAL A 131 -2.87 14.87 17.07
CA VAL A 131 -1.79 15.06 16.08
C VAL A 131 -0.64 15.75 16.80
N VAL A 132 0.53 15.12 16.80
CA VAL A 132 1.76 15.72 17.36
C VAL A 132 2.61 16.22 16.20
N SER A 133 2.80 17.54 16.13
CA SER A 133 3.75 18.15 15.21
C SER A 133 5.16 17.92 15.75
N VAL A 134 6.02 17.27 14.96
CA VAL A 134 7.45 17.19 15.25
C VAL A 134 8.10 18.36 14.53
N ASN A 135 8.51 19.39 15.28
CA ASN A 135 9.32 20.47 14.72
C ASN A 135 10.74 19.94 14.52
N GLY A 136 11.20 19.90 13.27
CA GLY A 136 12.59 19.66 12.91
C GLY A 136 13.44 20.91 13.01
#